data_AF-A0A7Y3RLI4-F1
#
_entry.id   AF-A0A7Y3RLI4-F1
#
_cell.length_a   1.000
_cell.length_b   1.000
_cell.length_c   1.000
_cell.angle_alpha   90.00
_cell.angle_beta   90.00
_cell.angle_gamma   90.00
#
_symmetry.space_group_name_H-M   'P 1'
#
loop_
_entity.id
_entity.type
_entity.pdbx_description
1 polymer ?
#
loop_
_entity_poly.entity_id
_entity_poly.type
_entity_poly.pdbx_seq_one_letter_code
_entity_poly.pdbx_strand_id
1 'polypeptide(L)'
;MTQSRIIISVFGLLAVAMIGFTYFYAKNAYPSGECQNTEVSRLTSPDDRFDAVMFARQCGENATPSAHVSVIEKAAPLDEGFGNAVIVKGAPGEAFGPMVWSGGVLAVKLETNEVLNVETNPIEGVEIRLTND
;
A
#
# COMPACT_ATOMS: atom_id res chain seq x y z
N MET A 1 -1.48 6.56 -60.77
CA MET A 1 -1.45 5.38 -59.86
C MET A 1 -0.54 5.58 -58.64
N THR A 2 0.48 6.44 -58.71
CA THR A 2 1.44 6.73 -57.62
C THR A 2 0.88 7.60 -56.49
N GLN A 3 0.04 8.59 -56.83
CA GLN A 3 -0.50 9.56 -55.87
C GLN A 3 -1.44 8.92 -54.83
N SER A 4 -2.31 7.99 -55.25
CA SER A 4 -3.23 7.27 -54.36
C SER A 4 -2.51 6.36 -53.36
N ARG A 5 -1.35 5.79 -53.75
CA ARG A 5 -0.55 4.93 -52.85
C ARG A 5 0.12 5.74 -51.75
N ILE A 6 0.61 6.95 -52.08
CA ILE A 6 1.20 7.86 -51.10
C ILE A 6 0.14 8.32 -50.09
N ILE A 7 -1.06 8.68 -50.55
CA ILE A 7 -2.15 9.10 -49.67
C ILE A 7 -2.52 7.98 -48.67
N ILE A 8 -2.70 6.74 -49.16
CA ILE A 8 -3.03 5.60 -48.29
C ILE A 8 -1.93 5.36 -47.24
N SER A 9 -0.65 5.43 -47.63
CA SER A 9 0.47 5.26 -46.71
C SER A 9 0.51 6.33 -45.63
N VAL A 10 0.27 7.60 -46.00
CA VAL A 10 0.27 8.71 -45.04
C VAL A 10 -0.89 8.60 -44.05
N PHE A 11 -2.09 8.28 -44.53
CA PHE A 11 -3.25 8.06 -43.65
C PHE A 11 -3.06 6.84 -42.74
N GLY A 12 -2.46 5.77 -43.25
CA GLY A 12 -2.11 4.60 -42.43
C GLY A 12 -1.13 4.93 -41.31
N LEU A 13 -0.07 5.68 -41.61
CA LEU A 13 0.91 6.14 -40.61
C LEU A 13 0.29 7.06 -39.56
N LEU A 14 -0.56 8.00 -39.99
CA LEU A 14 -1.29 8.88 -39.08
C LEU A 14 -2.23 8.11 -38.17
N ALA A 15 -2.94 7.10 -38.68
CA ALA A 15 -3.81 6.26 -37.87
C ALA A 15 -3.01 5.48 -36.81
N VAL A 16 -1.87 4.89 -37.18
CA VAL A 16 -1.00 4.17 -36.24
C VAL A 16 -0.42 5.10 -35.18
N ALA A 17 0.05 6.29 -35.59
CA ALA A 17 0.56 7.29 -34.65
C ALA A 17 -0.52 7.76 -33.69
N MET A 18 -1.75 7.99 -34.18
CA MET A 18 -2.88 8.42 -33.36
C MET A 18 -3.26 7.32 -32.36
N ILE A 19 -3.36 6.05 -32.80
CA ILE A 19 -3.64 4.92 -31.91
C ILE A 19 -2.54 4.75 -30.86
N GLY A 20 -1.26 4.83 -31.26
CA GLY A 20 -0.14 4.74 -30.34
C GLY A 20 -0.13 5.87 -29.31
N PHE A 21 -0.44 7.09 -29.75
CA PHE A 21 -0.57 8.25 -28.88
C PHE A 21 -1.75 8.12 -27.90
N THR A 22 -2.93 7.70 -28.38
CA THR A 22 -4.10 7.47 -27.52
C THR A 22 -3.84 6.36 -26.52
N TYR A 23 -3.18 5.26 -26.92
CA TYR A 23 -2.79 4.19 -26.01
C TYR A 23 -1.79 4.66 -24.94
N PHE A 24 -0.78 5.44 -25.35
CA PHE A 24 0.20 6.02 -24.42
C PHE A 24 -0.48 6.94 -23.41
N TYR A 25 -1.35 7.84 -23.86
CA TYR A 25 -2.08 8.73 -22.96
C TYR A 25 -3.07 7.95 -22.08
N ALA A 26 -3.85 7.01 -22.61
CA ALA A 26 -4.76 6.21 -21.81
C ALA A 26 -4.02 5.40 -20.72
N LYS A 27 -2.84 4.85 -21.02
CA LYS A 27 -2.03 4.13 -20.02
C LYS A 27 -1.55 5.05 -18.89
N ASN A 28 -1.21 6.30 -19.19
CA ASN A 28 -0.63 7.24 -18.23
C ASN A 28 -1.65 8.22 -17.61
N ALA A 29 -2.83 8.39 -18.21
CA ALA A 29 -3.85 9.35 -17.79
C ALA A 29 -4.91 8.75 -16.85
N TYR A 30 -4.93 7.42 -16.70
CA TYR A 30 -5.54 6.82 -15.53
C TYR A 30 -4.47 6.77 -14.44
N PRO A 31 -4.45 7.72 -13.47
CA PRO A 31 -3.79 7.43 -12.21
C PRO A 31 -4.54 6.23 -11.67
N SER A 32 -3.91 5.06 -11.72
CA SER A 32 -4.47 3.82 -11.21
C SER A 32 -4.52 3.90 -9.68
N GLY A 33 -5.32 4.81 -9.12
CA GLY A 33 -5.46 5.09 -7.69
C GLY A 33 -4.24 4.70 -6.88
N GLU A 34 -3.06 5.21 -7.26
CA GLU A 34 -1.78 4.66 -6.78
C GLU A 34 -1.80 4.74 -5.26
N CYS A 35 -1.79 3.57 -4.63
CA CYS A 35 -1.77 3.48 -3.19
C CYS A 35 -0.33 3.66 -2.74
N GLN A 36 -0.08 4.72 -1.99
CA GLN A 36 1.22 4.96 -1.39
C GLN A 36 1.20 4.49 0.06
N ASN A 37 2.24 3.73 0.41
CA ASN A 37 2.52 3.32 1.78
C ASN A 37 3.64 4.21 2.33
N THR A 38 3.38 4.90 3.44
CA THR A 38 4.36 5.75 4.13
C THR A 38 4.66 5.15 5.48
N GLU A 39 5.88 4.60 5.65
CA GLU A 39 6.35 4.06 6.92
C GLU A 39 6.42 5.17 7.98
N VAL A 40 5.84 4.90 9.15
CA VAL A 40 5.84 5.81 10.30
C VAL A 40 6.74 5.30 11.41
N SER A 41 6.70 4.00 11.67
CA SER A 41 7.62 3.36 12.61
C SER A 41 7.86 1.91 12.26
N ARG A 42 9.01 1.41 12.68
CA ARG A 42 9.44 0.02 12.55
C ARG A 42 10.05 -0.44 13.85
N LEU A 43 9.66 -1.63 14.28
CA LEU A 43 10.13 -2.23 15.52
C LEU A 43 10.50 -3.70 15.28
N THR A 44 11.78 -4.00 15.43
CA THR A 44 12.30 -5.37 15.30
C THR A 44 11.88 -6.22 16.50
N SER A 45 11.49 -7.46 16.23
CA SER A 45 11.10 -8.45 17.22
C SER A 45 12.28 -8.82 18.15
N PRO A 46 12.04 -9.26 19.40
CA PRO A 46 13.10 -9.58 20.34
C PRO A 46 14.00 -10.76 19.90
N ASP A 47 13.47 -11.63 19.05
CA ASP A 47 14.19 -12.77 18.45
C ASP A 47 14.88 -12.40 17.11
N ASP A 48 14.82 -11.13 16.71
CA ASP A 48 15.51 -10.58 15.54
C ASP A 48 15.07 -11.18 14.19
N ARG A 49 13.90 -11.81 14.15
CA ARG A 49 13.37 -12.48 12.95
C ARG A 49 12.41 -11.63 12.13
N PHE A 50 11.69 -10.73 12.79
CA PHE A 50 10.59 -10.00 12.19
C PHE A 50 10.67 -8.51 12.50
N ASP A 51 10.09 -7.70 11.63
CA ASP A 51 9.82 -6.29 11.90
C ASP A 51 8.30 -6.07 11.94
N ALA A 52 7.83 -5.39 13.00
CA ALA A 52 6.51 -4.78 13.02
C ALA A 52 6.62 -3.38 12.40
N VAL A 53 5.90 -3.14 11.32
CA VAL A 53 5.90 -1.87 10.58
C VAL A 53 4.53 -1.23 10.69
N MET A 54 4.48 -0.02 11.24
CA MET A 54 3.32 0.85 11.20
C MET A 54 3.47 1.84 10.05
N PHE A 55 2.45 1.94 9.22
CA PHE A 55 2.48 2.80 8.04
C PHE A 55 1.11 3.40 7.75
N ALA A 56 1.10 4.53 7.05
CA ALA A 56 -0.10 5.10 6.47
C ALA A 56 -0.27 4.56 5.04
N ARG A 57 -1.47 4.12 4.67
CA ARG A 57 -1.84 3.81 3.29
C ARG A 57 -2.85 4.84 2.78
N GLN A 58 -2.51 5.52 1.69
CA GLN A 58 -3.35 6.49 1.02
C GLN A 58 -3.50 6.11 -0.45
N CYS A 59 -4.73 5.86 -0.90
CA CYS A 59 -5.03 5.49 -2.28
C CYS A 59 -5.73 6.65 -2.99
N GLY A 60 -4.99 7.36 -3.83
CA GLY A 60 -5.46 8.55 -4.54
C GLY A 60 -5.18 9.86 -3.79
N GLU A 61 -5.15 10.96 -4.54
CA GLU A 61 -4.59 12.26 -4.14
C GLU A 61 -5.31 12.94 -2.96
N ASN A 62 -6.62 12.70 -2.82
CA ASN A 62 -7.46 13.32 -1.78
C ASN A 62 -8.12 12.30 -0.83
N ALA A 63 -7.65 11.05 -0.85
CA ALA A 63 -8.20 10.04 0.06
C ALA A 63 -7.72 10.27 1.49
N THR A 64 -8.60 10.03 2.47
CA THR A 64 -8.21 9.95 3.87
C THR A 64 -7.26 8.77 4.07
N PRO A 65 -6.08 8.95 4.70
CA PRO A 65 -5.18 7.85 4.96
C PRO A 65 -5.82 6.85 5.93
N SER A 66 -5.43 5.60 5.79
CA SER A 66 -5.70 4.54 6.77
C SER A 66 -4.39 4.16 7.43
N ALA A 67 -4.43 3.82 8.71
CA ALA A 67 -3.28 3.37 9.46
C ALA A 67 -3.25 1.84 9.41
N HIS A 68 -2.08 1.29 9.12
CA HIS A 68 -1.86 -0.14 8.99
C HIS A 68 -0.71 -0.56 9.89
N VAL A 69 -0.79 -1.79 10.39
CA VAL A 69 0.32 -2.49 11.00
C VAL A 69 0.52 -3.79 10.22
N SER A 70 1.76 -4.07 9.84
CA SER A 70 2.18 -5.32 9.22
C SER A 70 3.35 -5.91 9.98
N VAL A 71 3.40 -7.24 10.04
CA VAL A 71 4.59 -7.96 10.49
C VAL A 71 5.24 -8.54 9.24
N ILE A 72 6.52 -8.25 9.03
CA ILE A 72 7.30 -8.70 7.88
C ILE A 72 8.60 -9.32 8.34
N GLU A 73 9.30 -10.03 7.45
CA GLU A 73 10.66 -10.50 7.75
C GLU A 73 11.58 -9.32 8.07
N LYS A 74 12.54 -9.54 8.97
CA LYS A 74 13.50 -8.51 9.37
C LYS A 74 14.18 -7.89 8.13
N ALA A 75 14.21 -6.55 8.10
CA ALA A 75 14.81 -5.75 7.03
C ALA A 75 14.20 -5.96 5.64
N ALA A 76 13.06 -6.65 5.53
CA ALA A 76 12.30 -6.69 4.29
C ALA A 76 11.73 -5.29 4.00
N PRO A 77 11.69 -4.88 2.72
CA PRO A 77 11.01 -3.66 2.32
C PRO A 77 9.51 -3.76 2.61
N LEU A 78 8.89 -2.64 2.96
CA LEU A 78 7.43 -2.55 3.00
C LEU A 78 6.91 -2.60 1.56
N ASP A 79 6.23 -3.68 1.21
CA ASP A 79 5.64 -3.83 -0.12
C ASP A 79 4.49 -2.82 -0.33
N GLU A 80 4.20 -2.47 -1.58
CA GLU A 80 3.03 -1.65 -1.97
C GLU A 80 1.71 -2.42 -1.84
N GLY A 81 1.81 -3.72 -1.58
CA GLY A 81 0.71 -4.60 -1.24
C GLY A 81 0.01 -4.23 0.08
N PHE A 82 -1.05 -4.99 0.37
CA PHE A 82 -1.80 -4.87 1.61
C PHE A 82 -1.07 -5.62 2.74
N GLY A 83 -0.51 -4.89 3.70
CA GLY A 83 0.04 -5.45 4.93
C GLY A 83 -1.04 -5.48 6.02
N ASN A 84 -1.64 -6.66 6.29
CA ASN A 84 -3.00 -6.75 6.84
C ASN A 84 -3.13 -7.10 8.31
N ALA A 85 -2.06 -7.09 9.09
CA ALA A 85 -2.13 -7.51 10.49
C ALA A 85 -3.19 -6.70 11.26
N VAL A 86 -3.20 -5.38 11.08
CA VAL A 86 -4.25 -4.51 11.63
C VAL A 86 -4.48 -3.35 10.68
N ILE A 87 -5.75 -3.05 10.37
CA ILE A 87 -6.15 -1.91 9.57
C ILE A 87 -7.16 -1.08 10.35
N VAL A 88 -6.87 0.20 10.50
CA VAL A 88 -7.70 1.15 11.25
C VAL A 88 -7.89 2.41 10.42
N LYS A 89 -9.08 3.00 10.52
CA LYS A 89 -9.37 4.25 9.81
C LYS A 89 -8.70 5.44 10.52
N GLY A 90 -8.12 6.35 9.74
CA GLY A 90 -7.40 7.53 10.25
C GLY A 90 -5.89 7.45 10.04
N ALA A 91 -5.19 8.55 10.34
CA ALA A 91 -3.75 8.60 10.20
C ALA A 91 -3.02 7.88 11.36
N PRO A 92 -1.80 7.35 11.15
CA PRO A 92 -0.95 6.90 12.26
C PRO A 92 -0.73 8.01 13.28
N GLY A 93 -0.89 7.71 14.58
CA GLY A 93 -0.89 8.69 15.68
C GLY A 93 -2.29 9.16 16.11
N GLU A 94 -3.29 9.08 15.24
CA GLU A 94 -4.72 9.23 15.60
C GLU A 94 -5.39 7.87 15.80
N ALA A 95 -4.99 6.89 14.98
CA ALA A 95 -5.57 5.55 14.97
C ALA A 95 -4.84 4.57 15.90
N PHE A 96 -3.52 4.72 16.02
CA PHE A 96 -2.67 3.84 16.82
C PHE A 96 -1.78 4.64 17.78
N GLY A 97 -1.60 4.06 18.96
CA GLY A 97 -0.52 4.42 19.89
C GLY A 97 0.76 3.61 19.59
N PRO A 98 1.75 3.62 20.50
CA PRO A 98 3.01 2.92 20.28
C PRO A 98 2.83 1.40 20.18
N MET A 99 3.61 0.77 19.31
CA MET A 99 3.74 -0.69 19.24
C MET A 99 4.80 -1.18 20.21
N VAL A 100 4.56 -2.34 20.84
CA VAL A 100 5.52 -2.94 21.78
C VAL A 100 5.57 -4.45 21.57
N TRP A 101 6.78 -5.00 21.49
CA TRP A 101 6.98 -6.44 21.55
C TRP A 101 7.06 -6.94 22.99
N SER A 102 6.39 -8.05 23.28
CA SER A 102 6.54 -8.81 24.52
C SER A 102 6.71 -10.29 24.19
N GLY A 103 7.97 -10.72 24.05
CA GLY A 103 8.29 -12.05 23.53
C GLY A 103 7.84 -12.19 22.07
N GLY A 104 7.02 -13.21 21.78
CA GLY A 104 6.42 -13.44 20.45
C GLY A 104 5.09 -12.70 20.21
N VAL A 105 4.69 -11.82 21.13
CA VAL A 105 3.42 -11.08 21.02
C VAL A 105 3.72 -9.62 20.67
N LEU A 106 3.09 -9.13 19.60
CA LEU A 106 3.07 -7.71 19.25
C LEU A 106 1.81 -7.07 19.86
N ALA A 107 2.01 -6.19 20.84
CA ALA A 107 0.95 -5.36 21.37
C ALA A 107 0.82 -4.08 20.52
N VAL A 108 -0.40 -3.83 20.03
CA VAL A 108 -0.74 -2.60 19.29
C VAL A 108 -1.81 -1.87 20.07
N LYS A 109 -1.48 -0.66 20.53
CA LYS A 109 -2.44 0.21 21.21
C LYS A 109 -3.36 0.88 20.19
N LEU A 110 -4.67 0.72 20.36
CA LEU A 110 -5.67 1.43 19.56
C LEU A 110 -6.07 2.73 20.25
N GLU A 111 -6.08 3.83 19.49
CA GLU A 111 -6.56 5.13 19.95
C GLU A 111 -7.97 5.43 19.40
N THR A 112 -8.51 4.52 18.58
CA THR A 112 -9.85 4.61 18.00
C THR A 112 -10.54 3.24 17.99
N ASN A 113 -11.87 3.27 18.00
CA ASN A 113 -12.73 2.09 17.87
C ASN A 113 -13.09 1.76 16.41
N GLU A 114 -12.68 2.59 15.43
CA GLU A 114 -12.95 2.37 14.00
C GLU A 114 -11.96 1.37 13.36
N VAL A 115 -11.97 0.13 13.85
CA VAL A 115 -11.17 -0.97 13.31
C VAL A 115 -11.81 -1.48 12.02
N LEU A 116 -11.05 -1.49 10.94
CA LEU A 116 -11.50 -1.92 9.62
C LEU A 116 -11.22 -3.42 9.37
N ASN A 117 -10.07 -3.90 9.81
CA ASN A 117 -9.68 -5.30 9.69
C ASN A 117 -8.62 -5.68 10.74
N VAL A 118 -8.62 -6.93 11.21
CA VAL A 118 -7.61 -7.46 12.13
C VAL A 118 -7.31 -8.91 11.78
N GLU A 119 -6.05 -9.18 11.51
CA GLU A 119 -5.48 -10.52 11.43
C GLU A 119 -4.56 -10.72 12.64
N THR A 120 -5.05 -11.45 13.64
CA THR A 120 -4.34 -11.60 14.93
C THR A 120 -3.16 -12.57 14.87
N ASN A 121 -2.96 -13.26 13.75
CA ASN A 121 -1.88 -14.22 13.56
C ASN A 121 -1.40 -14.21 12.09
N PRO A 122 -0.80 -13.09 11.65
CA PRO A 122 -0.47 -12.87 10.23
C PRO A 122 0.68 -13.76 9.75
N ILE A 123 1.52 -14.23 10.67
CA ILE A 123 2.69 -15.06 10.41
C ILE A 123 2.76 -16.12 11.51
N GLU A 124 3.09 -17.35 11.13
CA GLU A 124 3.27 -18.45 12.07
C GLU A 124 4.27 -18.09 13.19
N GLY A 125 3.78 -18.09 14.43
CA GLY A 125 4.57 -17.79 15.62
C GLY A 125 4.53 -16.33 16.08
N VAL A 126 3.73 -15.47 15.45
CA VAL A 126 3.52 -14.08 15.88
C VAL A 126 2.05 -13.85 16.24
N GLU A 127 1.78 -13.61 17.52
CA GLU A 127 0.45 -13.20 17.99
C GLU A 127 0.35 -11.68 18.03
N ILE A 128 -0.74 -11.12 17.50
CA ILE A 128 -1.04 -9.69 17.64
C ILE A 128 -2.15 -9.51 18.66
N ARG A 129 -1.85 -8.69 19.67
CA ARG A 129 -2.80 -8.32 20.72
C ARG A 129 -3.15 -6.84 20.60
N LEU A 130 -4.43 -6.58 20.39
CA LEU A 130 -4.99 -5.23 20.43
C LEU A 130 -5.30 -4.87 21.87
N THR A 131 -4.89 -3.69 22.30
CA THR A 131 -5.22 -3.14 23.62
C THR A 131 -5.97 -1.83 23.45
N ASN A 132 -7.15 -1.75 24.08
CA ASN A 132 -7.91 -0.51 24.24
C ASN A 132 -7.74 -0.06 25.70
N ASP A 133 -7.65 1.24 25.94
CA ASP A 133 -7.79 1.80 27.28
C ASP A 133 -9.23 1.63 27.82
#